data_AF-A0A496PPD8-F1
#
_entry.id   AF-A0A496PPD8-F1
#
_cell.length_a   1.000
_cell.length_b   1.000
_cell.length_c   1.000
_cell.angle_alpha   90.00
_cell.angle_beta   90.00
_cell.angle_gamma   90.00
#
_symmetry.space_group_name_H-M   'P 1'
#
loop_
_entity.id
_entity.type
_entity.pdbx_description
1 polymer ?
#
loop_
_entity_poly.entity_id
_entity_poly.type
_entity_poly.pdbx_seq_one_letter_code
_entity_poly.pdbx_strand_id
1 'polypeptide(L)'
;KKRTARFRCVIAIDWGGIATSSSSVSKDGLDIVDGSVEGVITEDIAEGQSFGYDPVFYYPPADKRFSEMTLEDKNLVSHRGRALQKARDVIIERLNLSHRGK
;
A
#
# COMPACT_ATOMS: atom_id res chain seq x y z
N LYS A 1 -6.73 -27.75 3.74
CA LYS A 1 -5.63 -26.76 3.67
C LYS A 1 -6.22 -25.35 3.74
N LYS A 2 -5.65 -24.41 4.50
CA LYS A 2 -6.11 -23.00 4.48
C LYS A 2 -5.39 -22.25 3.35
N ARG A 3 -6.13 -21.70 2.37
CA ARG A 3 -5.59 -20.99 1.19
C ARG A 3 -5.29 -19.51 1.48
N THR A 4 -4.70 -19.23 2.63
CA THR A 4 -4.37 -17.85 3.04
C THR A 4 -3.33 -17.25 2.11
N ALA A 5 -3.48 -15.97 1.78
CA ALA A 5 -2.55 -15.22 0.95
C ALA A 5 -2.46 -13.76 1.39
N ARG A 6 -1.44 -13.06 0.90
CA ARG A 6 -1.18 -11.66 1.19
C ARG A 6 -0.78 -10.93 -0.08
N PHE A 7 -1.37 -9.76 -0.32
CA PHE A 7 -0.75 -8.77 -1.19
C PHE A 7 0.14 -7.83 -0.38
N ARG A 8 1.30 -7.46 -0.93
CA ARG A 8 2.22 -6.48 -0.34
C ARG A 8 2.68 -5.47 -1.40
N CYS A 9 2.71 -4.20 -1.05
CA CYS A 9 3.24 -3.10 -1.84
C CYS A 9 4.34 -2.43 -1.03
N VAL A 10 5.47 -2.14 -1.67
CA VAL A 10 6.57 -1.35 -1.12
C VAL A 10 6.72 -0.12 -2.01
N ILE A 11 6.82 1.06 -1.42
CA ILE A 11 7.06 2.33 -2.09
C ILE A 11 8.38 2.87 -1.57
N ALA A 12 9.25 3.25 -2.50
CA ALA A 12 10.50 3.93 -2.21
C ALA A 12 10.38 5.38 -2.70
N ILE A 13 10.75 6.34 -1.84
CA ILE A 13 10.77 7.77 -2.13
C ILE A 13 12.22 8.23 -2.03
N ASP A 14 12.79 8.62 -3.16
CA ASP A 14 14.15 9.14 -3.26
C ASP A 14 14.12 10.68 -3.17
N TRP A 15 14.87 11.22 -2.22
CA TRP A 15 15.02 12.66 -1.98
C TRP A 15 16.32 13.23 -2.56
N GLY A 16 17.01 12.50 -3.46
CA GLY A 16 18.20 12.97 -4.16
C GLY A 16 19.40 13.16 -3.24
N GLY A 17 19.57 12.30 -2.23
CA GLY A 17 20.71 12.32 -1.31
C GLY A 17 20.66 13.40 -0.22
N ILE A 18 19.59 14.20 -0.13
CA ILE A 18 19.39 15.16 0.95
C ILE A 18 18.95 14.40 2.21
N ALA A 19 19.90 13.98 3.05
CA ALA A 19 19.59 13.38 4.33
C ALA A 19 18.93 14.41 5.27
N THR A 20 17.84 14.03 5.95
CA THR A 20 17.39 14.78 7.13
C THR A 20 17.34 13.88 8.33
N SER A 21 17.56 14.48 9.48
CA SER A 21 17.58 13.87 10.80
C SER A 21 16.20 13.40 11.31
N SER A 22 15.25 13.02 10.44
CA SER A 22 13.93 12.56 10.88
C SER A 22 13.90 11.06 11.18
N SER A 23 13.03 10.70 12.12
CA SER A 23 12.95 9.44 12.89
C SER A 23 12.54 8.19 12.11
N SER A 24 12.30 8.32 10.81
CA SER A 24 12.00 7.22 9.90
C SER A 24 13.30 6.83 9.23
N VAL A 25 13.60 5.53 9.12
CA VAL A 25 14.88 4.98 8.63
C VAL A 25 15.19 5.50 7.22
N SER A 26 15.82 6.66 7.17
CA SER A 26 16.24 7.37 5.98
C SER A 26 17.72 7.03 5.79
N LYS A 27 17.96 5.99 5.01
CA LYS A 27 19.32 5.65 4.59
C LYS A 27 19.61 6.45 3.32
N ASP A 28 20.55 7.37 3.38
CA ASP A 28 21.06 8.12 2.21
C ASP A 28 20.00 8.92 1.43
N GLY A 29 19.00 9.50 2.12
CA GLY A 29 17.94 10.27 1.46
C GLY A 29 16.85 9.41 0.80
N LEU A 30 16.75 8.13 1.17
CA LEU A 30 15.69 7.23 0.72
C LEU A 30 14.74 6.88 1.87
N ASP A 31 13.45 7.13 1.68
CA ASP A 31 12.39 6.63 2.57
C ASP A 31 11.68 5.43 1.93
N ILE A 32 11.48 4.37 2.71
CA ILE A 32 10.77 3.16 2.26
C ILE A 32 9.57 2.94 3.16
N VAL A 33 8.39 2.81 2.56
CA VAL A 33 7.16 2.44 3.24
C VAL A 33 6.53 1.23 2.58
N ASP A 34 5.75 0.47 3.34
CA ASP A 34 5.04 -0.68 2.80
C ASP A 34 3.60 -0.78 3.32
N GLY A 35 2.77 -1.42 2.53
CA GLY A 35 1.40 -1.78 2.87
C GLY A 35 1.14 -3.23 2.51
N SER A 36 0.32 -3.90 3.32
CA SER A 36 -0.09 -5.27 3.06
C SER A 36 -1.57 -5.45 3.37
N VAL A 37 -2.16 -6.48 2.77
CA VAL A 37 -3.53 -6.91 3.05
C VAL A 37 -3.60 -8.43 2.98
N GLU A 38 -4.19 -9.04 4.02
CA GLU A 38 -4.43 -10.47 4.10
C GLU A 38 -5.72 -10.83 3.38
N GLY A 39 -5.75 -12.02 2.82
CA GLY A 39 -6.93 -12.58 2.17
C GLY A 39 -6.83 -14.09 2.00
N VAL A 40 -7.72 -14.63 1.18
CA VAL A 40 -7.82 -16.05 0.87
C VAL A 40 -7.94 -16.19 -0.64
N ILE A 41 -7.26 -17.18 -1.22
CA ILE A 41 -7.39 -17.49 -2.65
C ILE A 41 -8.61 -18.39 -2.85
N THR A 42 -9.55 -17.96 -3.69
CA THR A 42 -10.73 -18.76 -4.08
C THR A 42 -10.33 -19.90 -5.02
N GLU A 43 -11.26 -20.82 -5.29
CA GLU A 43 -11.06 -21.89 -6.27
C GLU A 43 -11.54 -21.50 -7.66
N ASP A 44 -12.51 -20.59 -7.72
CA ASP A 44 -13.07 -20.01 -8.93
C ASP A 44 -12.61 -18.57 -9.14
N ILE A 45 -12.78 -18.09 -10.38
CA ILE A 45 -12.39 -16.76 -10.84
C ILE A 45 -13.67 -15.93 -10.95
N ALA A 46 -13.72 -14.75 -10.32
CA ALA A 46 -14.84 -13.84 -10.50
C ALA A 46 -14.79 -13.17 -11.89
N GLU A 47 -15.96 -13.00 -12.52
CA GLU A 47 -16.09 -12.26 -13.76
C GLU A 47 -16.10 -10.74 -13.51
N GLY A 48 -15.62 -9.96 -14.49
CA GLY A 48 -15.65 -8.49 -14.44
C GLY A 48 -14.31 -7.84 -14.81
N GLN A 49 -14.34 -6.52 -15.03
CA GLN A 49 -13.13 -5.75 -15.29
C GLN A 49 -12.31 -5.60 -14.00
N SER A 50 -11.16 -6.26 -13.95
CA SER A 50 -10.18 -6.13 -12.88
C SER A 50 -8.79 -6.47 -13.41
N PHE A 51 -7.76 -6.42 -12.56
CA PHE A 51 -6.38 -6.62 -12.99
C PHE A 51 -5.66 -7.65 -12.10
N GLY A 52 -4.71 -8.39 -12.69
CA GLY A 52 -3.86 -9.32 -11.96
C GLY A 52 -4.66 -10.41 -11.24
N TYR A 53 -4.40 -10.59 -9.94
CA TYR A 53 -5.03 -11.64 -9.12
C TYR A 53 -6.27 -11.18 -8.35
N ASP A 54 -6.78 -9.98 -8.62
CA ASP A 54 -8.01 -9.48 -7.99
C ASP A 54 -9.21 -10.46 -8.11
N PRO A 55 -9.44 -11.15 -9.26
CA PRO A 55 -10.54 -12.10 -9.42
C PRO A 55 -10.56 -13.30 -8.48
N VAL A 56 -9.43 -13.61 -7.85
CA VAL A 56 -9.28 -14.79 -6.97
C VAL A 56 -8.91 -14.43 -5.54
N PHE A 57 -8.67 -13.15 -5.26
CA PHE A 57 -8.28 -12.68 -3.93
C PHE A 57 -9.50 -12.24 -3.13
N TYR A 58 -10.01 -13.13 -2.28
CA TYR A 58 -11.10 -12.85 -1.36
C TYR A 58 -10.61 -12.12 -0.11
N TYR A 59 -11.29 -11.03 0.25
CA TYR A 59 -11.01 -10.19 1.42
C TYR A 59 -12.15 -10.39 2.46
N PRO A 60 -11.95 -11.24 3.47
CA PRO A 60 -13.01 -11.60 4.43
C PRO A 60 -13.69 -10.40 5.11
N PRO A 61 -13.00 -9.31 5.50
CA PRO A 61 -13.65 -8.18 6.16
C PRO A 61 -14.69 -7.43 5.30
N ALA A 62 -14.66 -7.57 3.97
CA ALA A 62 -15.65 -6.97 3.08
C ALA A 62 -16.60 -8.00 2.44
N ASP A 63 -16.44 -9.29 2.77
CA ASP A 63 -17.13 -10.42 2.13
C ASP A 63 -17.13 -10.35 0.60
N LYS A 64 -16.00 -9.93 0.02
CA LYS A 64 -15.84 -9.68 -1.42
C LYS A 64 -14.45 -10.05 -1.89
N ARG A 65 -14.35 -10.45 -3.15
CA ARG A 65 -13.08 -10.44 -3.90
C ARG A 65 -12.70 -9.02 -4.25
N PHE A 66 -11.41 -8.79 -4.41
CA PHE A 66 -10.94 -7.46 -4.84
C PHE A 66 -11.48 -7.02 -6.20
N SER A 67 -11.82 -7.95 -7.09
CA SER A 67 -12.48 -7.65 -8.36
C SER A 67 -13.94 -7.20 -8.23
N GLU A 68 -14.59 -7.50 -7.10
CA GLU A 68 -15.99 -7.18 -6.83
C GLU A 68 -16.14 -5.87 -6.05
N MET A 69 -15.03 -5.28 -5.61
CA MET A 69 -15.00 -4.00 -4.92
C MET A 69 -14.97 -2.85 -5.92
N THR A 70 -15.60 -1.73 -5.57
CA THR A 70 -15.37 -0.48 -6.30
C THR A 70 -13.90 -0.08 -6.15
N LEU A 71 -13.38 0.70 -7.10
CA LEU A 71 -12.02 1.22 -7.00
C LEU A 71 -11.80 2.03 -5.72
N GLU A 72 -12.80 2.80 -5.30
CA GLU A 72 -12.78 3.61 -4.09
C GLU A 72 -12.68 2.73 -2.83
N ASP A 73 -13.58 1.77 -2.66
CA ASP A 73 -13.56 0.85 -1.51
C ASP A 73 -12.24 0.06 -1.45
N LYS A 74 -11.76 -0.41 -2.61
CA LYS A 74 -10.50 -1.13 -2.71
C LYS A 74 -9.32 -0.25 -2.33
N ASN A 75 -9.31 1.02 -2.70
CA ASN A 75 -8.23 1.95 -2.36
C ASN A 75 -8.16 2.24 -0.85
N LEU A 76 -9.25 2.11 -0.11
CA LEU A 76 -9.24 2.27 1.35
C LEU A 76 -8.52 1.12 2.06
N VAL A 77 -8.61 -0.11 1.54
CA VAL A 77 -8.14 -1.32 2.25
C VAL A 77 -6.97 -2.03 1.59
N SER A 78 -6.71 -1.80 0.30
CA SER A 78 -5.68 -2.53 -0.44
C SER A 78 -4.27 -2.24 0.08
N HIS A 79 -3.37 -3.21 -0.10
CA HIS A 79 -1.94 -3.08 0.14
C HIS A 79 -1.34 -1.80 -0.48
N ARG A 80 -1.71 -1.45 -1.72
CA ARG A 80 -1.24 -0.23 -2.40
C ARG A 80 -1.83 1.03 -1.74
N GLY A 81 -3.13 1.05 -1.45
CA GLY A 81 -3.76 2.16 -0.74
C GLY A 81 -3.10 2.45 0.61
N ARG A 82 -2.84 1.40 1.39
CA ARG A 82 -2.13 1.47 2.68
C ARG A 82 -0.69 1.97 2.52
N ALA A 83 0.05 1.49 1.52
CA ALA A 83 1.41 1.97 1.24
C ALA A 83 1.40 3.45 0.84
N LEU A 84 0.45 3.87 0.01
CA LEU A 84 0.31 5.26 -0.44
C LEU A 84 -0.07 6.21 0.70
N GLN A 85 -0.95 5.81 1.62
CA GLN A 85 -1.27 6.62 2.80
C GLN A 85 -0.02 6.88 3.65
N LYS A 86 0.78 5.84 3.91
CA LYS A 86 2.06 6.00 4.62
C LYS A 86 3.06 6.86 3.83
N ALA A 87 3.13 6.68 2.51
CA ALA A 87 3.98 7.50 1.65
C ALA A 87 3.60 8.98 1.71
N ARG A 88 2.29 9.29 1.67
CA ARG A 88 1.77 10.64 1.84
C ARG A 88 2.20 11.25 3.17
N ASP A 89 2.09 10.51 4.27
CA ASP A 89 2.44 11.00 5.59
C ASP A 89 3.94 11.31 5.69
N VAL A 90 4.80 10.42 5.15
CA VAL A 90 6.25 10.66 5.03
C VAL A 90 6.54 11.91 4.21
N ILE A 91 5.90 12.10 3.05
CA ILE A 91 6.09 13.28 2.21
C ILE A 91 5.70 14.56 2.95
N ILE A 92 4.54 14.57 3.61
CA ILE A 92 4.07 15.74 4.36
C ILE A 92 5.03 16.08 5.51
N GLU A 93 5.46 15.08 6.28
CA GLU A 93 6.44 15.28 7.35
C GLU A 93 7.74 15.88 6.80
N ARG A 94 8.24 15.33 5.68
CA ARG A 94 9.46 15.79 5.02
C ARG A 94 9.36 17.25 4.57
N LEU A 95 8.25 17.59 3.91
CA LEU A 95 8.02 18.93 3.42
C LEU A 95 7.91 19.92 4.58
N ASN A 96 7.21 19.56 5.67
CA ASN A 96 7.08 20.45 6.83
C ASN A 96 8.42 20.72 7.54
N LEU A 97 9.30 19.71 7.64
CA LEU A 97 10.63 19.89 8.23
C LEU A 97 11.51 20.87 7.44
N SER A 98 11.46 20.80 6.11
CA SER A 98 12.20 21.71 5.23
C SER A 98 11.79 23.19 5.37
N HIS A 99 10.58 23.47 5.88
CA HIS A 99 10.10 24.85 6.10
C HIS A 99 10.43 25.42 7.49
N ARG A 100 10.76 24.60 8.49
CA ARG A 100 11.09 25.07 9.85
C ARG A 100 12.56 25.52 10.02
N GLY A 101 13.40 25.29 9.01
CA GLY A 101 14.81 25.67 9.00
C GLY A 101 15.12 26.97 8.25
N LYS A 102 14.11 27.75 7.86
CA LYS A 102 14.24 29.09 7.25
C LYS A 102 13.71 30.15 8.19
#